data_AF-A0A8T0W7C9-F1
#
_entry.id   AF-A0A8T0W7C9-F1
#
_cell.length_a   1.000
_cell.length_b   1.000
_cell.length_c   1.000
_cell.angle_alpha   90.00
_cell.angle_beta   90.00
_cell.angle_gamma   90.00
#
_symmetry.space_group_name_H-M   'P 1'
#
loop_
_entity.id
_entity.type
_entity.pdbx_description
1 polymer ?
#
loop_
_entity_poly.entity_id
_entity_poly.type
_entity_poly.pdbx_seq_one_letter_code
_entity_poly.pdbx_strand_id
1 'polypeptide(L)'
;MTKSICNPDPLYDVEWNNGTSFYFDSSTCRVERFPVGVLPPWWLSGGGAEYMGRGVTGGIECHVWGKAGFIVYYEEATTGRPVRWNFIDVTGIEQFVMRFEPGVALEDDAQWQAPAHCFPDDDDEEEEQGERNDHVASSSEEAVWDGLEAASRILRKLAGAAATS
;
A
#
# COMPACT_ATOMS: atom_id res chain seq x y z
N MET A 1 7.43 -6.85 -43.90
CA MET A 1 6.45 -6.14 -43.03
C MET A 1 6.79 -6.48 -41.60
N THR A 2 7.32 -5.53 -40.85
CA THR A 2 7.57 -5.65 -39.40
C THR A 2 6.51 -4.84 -38.69
N LYS A 3 5.64 -5.52 -37.93
CA LYS A 3 4.72 -4.86 -37.00
C LYS A 3 5.47 -4.70 -35.68
N SER A 4 6.00 -3.50 -35.44
CA SER A 4 6.42 -3.14 -34.09
C SER A 4 5.17 -3.01 -33.23
N ILE A 5 5.03 -3.85 -32.21
CA ILE A 5 4.11 -3.60 -31.11
C ILE A 5 4.77 -2.49 -30.29
N CYS A 6 4.49 -1.23 -30.65
CA CYS A 6 4.93 -0.09 -29.86
C CYS A 6 3.98 0.09 -28.69
N ASN A 7 4.48 -0.31 -27.51
CA ASN A 7 4.00 -0.07 -26.15
C ASN A 7 2.61 -0.63 -25.79
N PRO A 8 2.50 -1.59 -24.86
CA PRO A 8 1.21 -1.90 -24.24
C PRO A 8 0.66 -0.65 -23.56
N ASP A 9 -0.66 -0.52 -23.55
CA ASP A 9 -1.35 0.53 -22.81
C ASP A 9 -0.94 0.44 -21.32
N PRO A 10 -0.29 1.47 -20.75
CA PRO A 10 0.22 1.39 -19.38
C PRO A 10 -0.92 1.47 -18.38
N LEU A 11 -0.82 0.65 -17.32
CA LEU A 11 -1.67 0.77 -16.13
C LEU A 11 -1.10 1.86 -15.23
N TYR A 12 -1.93 2.85 -14.90
CA TYR A 12 -1.63 3.92 -13.94
C TYR A 12 -2.24 3.61 -12.58
N ASP A 13 -1.57 4.06 -11.53
CA ASP A 13 -2.04 4.04 -10.14
C ASP A 13 -2.00 5.46 -9.59
N VAL A 14 -3.16 6.06 -9.35
CA VAL A 14 -3.30 7.38 -8.72
C VAL A 14 -3.90 7.19 -7.33
N GLU A 15 -3.09 7.45 -6.32
CA GLU A 15 -3.48 7.34 -4.92
C GLU A 15 -3.71 8.73 -4.31
N TRP A 16 -4.91 8.97 -3.80
CA TRP A 16 -5.27 10.20 -3.12
C TRP A 16 -5.12 10.07 -1.60
N ASN A 17 -4.90 11.21 -0.95
CA ASN A 17 -4.70 11.28 0.51
C ASN A 17 -5.94 10.94 1.36
N ASN A 18 -7.11 10.79 0.72
CA ASN A 18 -8.34 10.31 1.35
C ASN A 18 -8.47 8.77 1.32
N GLY A 19 -7.40 8.07 0.90
CA GLY A 19 -7.35 6.62 0.81
C GLY A 19 -8.09 6.04 -0.40
N THR A 20 -8.44 6.84 -1.41
CA THR A 20 -8.90 6.34 -2.71
C THR A 20 -7.70 6.06 -3.61
N SER A 21 -7.68 4.89 -4.24
CA SER A 21 -6.74 4.53 -5.30
C SER A 21 -7.50 4.29 -6.60
N PHE A 22 -6.97 4.80 -7.71
CA PHE A 22 -7.49 4.59 -9.06
C PHE A 22 -6.48 3.82 -9.88
N TYR A 23 -6.86 2.63 -10.33
CA TYR A 23 -6.09 1.82 -11.26
C TYR A 23 -6.75 1.92 -12.63
N PHE A 24 -6.08 2.54 -13.61
CA PHE A 24 -6.71 2.78 -14.92
C PHE A 24 -5.72 2.64 -16.09
N ASP A 25 -6.26 2.24 -17.23
CA ASP A 25 -5.61 2.32 -18.53
C ASP A 25 -6.45 3.21 -19.47
N SER A 26 -6.23 3.16 -20.79
CA SER A 26 -6.98 3.99 -21.74
C SER A 26 -8.47 3.66 -21.83
N SER A 27 -8.91 2.53 -21.28
CA SER A 27 -10.26 1.98 -21.46
C SER A 27 -10.95 1.48 -20.19
N THR A 28 -10.19 1.12 -19.15
CA THR A 28 -10.71 0.57 -17.91
C THR A 28 -10.35 1.45 -16.72
N CYS A 29 -11.16 1.39 -15.67
CA CYS A 29 -10.83 1.96 -14.38
C CYS A 29 -11.36 1.08 -13.25
N ARG A 30 -10.54 0.88 -12.23
CA ARG A 30 -10.89 0.19 -10.98
C ARG A 30 -10.58 1.12 -9.81
N VAL A 31 -11.60 1.39 -9.01
CA VAL A 31 -11.50 2.25 -7.83
C VAL A 31 -11.42 1.39 -6.58
N GLU A 32 -10.40 1.61 -5.75
CA GLU A 32 -10.22 0.90 -4.48
C GLU A 32 -10.11 1.86 -3.31
N ARG A 33 -10.47 1.37 -2.11
CA ARG A 33 -10.25 2.08 -0.85
C ARG A 33 -9.13 1.38 -0.10
N PHE A 34 -7.96 2.02 -0.08
CA PHE A 34 -6.84 1.65 0.77
C PHE A 34 -6.66 2.71 1.84
N PRO A 35 -7.09 2.46 3.09
CA PRO A 35 -6.95 3.42 4.19
C PRO A 35 -5.51 3.88 4.44
N VAL A 36 -4.54 3.13 3.93
CA VAL A 36 -3.12 3.41 4.07
C VAL A 36 -2.61 4.38 3.00
N GLY A 37 -3.01 4.16 1.73
CA GLY A 37 -2.60 4.95 0.55
C GLY A 37 -1.08 5.15 0.44
N VAL A 38 -0.69 6.31 -0.10
CA VAL A 38 0.71 6.77 -0.14
C VAL A 38 1.27 6.74 1.28
N LEU A 39 2.51 6.29 1.46
CA LEU A 39 3.17 6.13 2.77
C LEU A 39 4.08 7.34 3.11
N PRO A 40 3.54 8.42 3.69
CA PRO A 40 4.31 9.58 4.11
C PRO A 40 5.15 9.30 5.37
N PRO A 41 6.11 10.16 5.75
CA PRO A 41 6.93 9.97 6.95
C PRO A 41 6.13 9.74 8.24
N TRP A 42 5.02 10.46 8.42
CA TRP A 42 4.18 10.30 9.61
C TRP A 42 3.49 8.94 9.67
N TRP A 43 3.44 8.17 8.57
CA TRP A 43 2.92 6.81 8.57
C TRP A 43 3.69 5.89 9.52
N LEU A 44 4.98 6.15 9.78
CA LEU A 44 5.74 5.41 10.80
C LEU A 44 5.29 5.74 12.23
N SER A 45 4.69 6.91 12.45
CA SER A 45 4.13 7.32 13.74
C SER A 45 2.89 6.47 14.11
N GLY A 46 2.52 6.43 15.39
CA GLY A 46 1.31 5.70 15.84
C GLY A 46 1.54 4.25 16.28
N GLY A 47 2.79 3.81 16.45
CA GLY A 47 3.13 2.47 16.94
C GLY A 47 3.17 1.40 15.85
N GLY A 48 3.67 0.22 16.20
CA GLY A 48 3.79 -0.92 15.28
C GLY A 48 4.89 -0.82 14.22
N ALA A 49 5.67 0.27 14.20
CA ALA A 49 6.90 0.37 13.43
C ALA A 49 8.06 -0.29 14.20
N GLU A 50 8.77 -1.21 13.56
CA GLU A 50 9.93 -1.92 14.08
C GLU A 50 11.18 -1.46 13.33
N TYR A 51 12.17 -0.94 14.05
CA TYR A 51 13.44 -0.56 13.43
C TYR A 51 14.26 -1.81 13.09
N MET A 52 14.58 -1.98 11.82
CA MET A 52 15.30 -3.14 11.29
C MET A 52 16.79 -2.87 11.06
N GLY A 53 17.23 -1.61 11.17
CA GLY A 53 18.63 -1.20 10.98
C GLY A 53 18.82 -0.21 9.84
N ARG A 54 20.02 -0.22 9.26
CA ARG A 54 20.39 0.64 8.12
C ARG A 54 20.52 -0.16 6.84
N GLY A 55 20.17 0.46 5.71
CA GLY A 55 20.31 -0.11 4.38
C GLY A 55 20.60 0.96 3.33
N VAL A 56 20.98 0.53 2.13
CA VAL A 56 21.19 1.42 0.98
C VAL A 56 20.24 1.00 -0.14
N THR A 57 19.48 1.95 -0.67
CA THR A 57 18.62 1.75 -1.85
C THR A 57 18.73 2.95 -2.78
N GLY A 58 18.81 2.74 -4.10
CA GLY A 58 19.01 3.83 -5.06
C GLY A 58 20.26 4.70 -4.80
N GLY A 59 21.25 4.20 -4.05
CA GLY A 59 22.42 4.97 -3.62
C GLY A 59 22.20 5.87 -2.38
N ILE A 60 21.05 5.80 -1.72
CA ILE A 60 20.69 6.60 -0.55
C ILE A 60 20.79 5.74 0.73
N GLU A 61 21.51 6.23 1.75
CA GLU A 61 21.54 5.60 3.08
C GLU A 61 20.20 5.82 3.80
N CYS A 62 19.57 4.74 4.22
CA CYS A 62 18.25 4.75 4.82
C CYS A 62 18.21 4.07 6.18
N HIS A 63 17.37 4.59 7.06
CA HIS A 63 16.77 3.80 8.13
C HIS A 63 15.71 2.87 7.53
N VAL A 64 15.70 1.61 7.98
CA VAL A 64 14.79 0.58 7.50
C VAL A 64 13.82 0.22 8.61
N TRP A 65 12.53 0.22 8.29
CA TRP A 65 11.44 -0.01 9.22
C TRP A 65 10.51 -1.11 8.71
N GLY A 66 10.15 -2.06 9.55
CA GLY A 66 9.05 -3.00 9.30
C GLY A 66 7.77 -2.45 9.94
N LYS A 67 6.63 -2.54 9.25
CA LYS A 67 5.34 -2.11 9.84
C LYS A 67 4.17 -2.87 9.22
N ALA A 68 3.10 -3.00 9.99
CA ALA A 68 1.87 -3.73 9.65
C ALA A 68 2.05 -5.22 9.33
N GLY A 69 3.26 -5.77 9.48
CA GLY A 69 3.58 -7.17 9.19
C GLY A 69 3.77 -7.48 7.71
N PHE A 70 3.52 -6.52 6.80
CA PHE A 70 3.65 -6.73 5.36
C PHE A 70 4.37 -5.60 4.59
N ILE A 71 4.84 -4.54 5.28
CA ILE A 71 5.54 -3.41 4.64
C ILE A 71 6.95 -3.26 5.22
N VAL A 72 7.92 -3.09 4.32
CA VAL A 72 9.28 -2.61 4.66
C VAL A 72 9.47 -1.22 4.08
N TYR A 73 9.74 -0.25 4.94
CA TYR A 73 9.82 1.17 4.62
C TYR A 73 11.27 1.68 4.73
N TYR A 74 11.70 2.44 3.73
CA TYR A 74 13.01 3.06 3.65
C TYR A 74 12.88 4.58 3.78
N GLU A 75 13.41 5.09 4.89
CA GLU A 75 13.45 6.51 5.23
C GLU A 75 14.89 7.01 5.10
N GLU A 76 15.15 8.09 4.36
CA GLU A 76 16.51 8.63 4.23
C GLU A 76 17.08 9.03 5.60
N ALA A 77 18.25 8.51 5.93
CA ALA A 77 18.82 8.64 7.27
C ALA A 77 19.17 10.08 7.68
N THR A 78 19.39 10.97 6.72
CA THR A 78 19.77 12.37 6.98
C THR A 78 18.55 13.29 7.11
N THR A 79 17.47 13.03 6.37
CA THR A 79 16.36 13.99 6.23
C THR A 79 15.03 13.47 6.76
N GLY A 80 14.86 12.16 6.91
CA GLY A 80 13.55 11.56 7.22
C GLY A 80 12.60 11.47 6.02
N ARG A 81 13.06 11.78 4.80
CA ARG A 81 12.19 11.70 3.61
C ARG A 81 11.91 10.24 3.22
N PRO A 82 10.73 9.91 2.69
CA PRO A 82 10.47 8.59 2.14
C PRO A 82 11.34 8.37 0.91
N VAL A 83 11.94 7.18 0.79
CA VAL A 83 12.75 6.79 -0.37
C VAL A 83 12.10 5.64 -1.13
N ARG A 84 11.63 4.64 -0.41
CA ARG A 84 11.04 3.42 -0.98
C ARG A 84 10.19 2.70 0.05
N TRP A 85 9.22 1.92 -0.39
CA TRP A 85 8.68 0.84 0.41
C TRP A 85 8.39 -0.39 -0.43
N ASN A 86 8.40 -1.54 0.24
CA ASN A 86 8.20 -2.85 -0.36
C ASN A 86 7.00 -3.53 0.32
N PHE A 87 6.15 -4.16 -0.48
CA PHE A 87 5.13 -5.09 0.01
C PHE A 87 5.76 -6.50 0.04
N ILE A 88 5.79 -7.14 1.21
CA ILE A 88 6.43 -8.47 1.36
C ILE A 88 5.44 -9.63 1.16
N ASP A 89 4.15 -9.36 1.27
CA ASP A 89 3.06 -10.30 1.00
C ASP A 89 2.88 -10.55 -0.51
N VAL A 90 3.14 -9.55 -1.34
CA VAL A 90 3.17 -9.66 -2.80
C VAL A 90 4.61 -9.56 -3.30
N THR A 91 5.15 -10.69 -3.75
CA THR A 91 6.56 -10.77 -4.15
C THR A 91 6.88 -9.81 -5.30
N GLY A 92 7.87 -8.93 -5.07
CA GLY A 92 8.48 -8.13 -6.12
C GLY A 92 7.89 -6.73 -6.34
N ILE A 93 6.93 -6.29 -5.51
CA ILE A 93 6.44 -4.91 -5.57
C ILE A 93 7.32 -4.01 -4.72
N GLU A 94 8.07 -3.14 -5.39
CA GLU A 94 8.84 -2.06 -4.79
C GLU A 94 8.36 -0.72 -5.34
N GLN A 95 7.96 0.20 -4.46
CA GLN A 95 7.54 1.54 -4.84
C GLN A 95 8.62 2.54 -4.41
N PHE A 96 9.26 3.18 -5.39
CA PHE A 96 10.27 4.22 -5.18
C PHE A 96 9.64 5.61 -5.20
N VAL A 97 10.05 6.46 -4.27
CA VAL A 97 9.65 7.85 -4.25
C VAL A 97 10.55 8.65 -5.18
N MET A 98 9.97 9.19 -6.24
CA MET A 98 10.69 10.02 -7.21
C MET A 98 10.83 11.47 -6.74
N ARG A 99 9.79 12.02 -6.10
CA ARG A 99 9.75 13.40 -5.59
C ARG A 99 8.87 13.46 -4.34
N PHE A 100 9.33 14.20 -3.33
CA PHE A 100 8.59 14.42 -2.08
C PHE A 100 8.75 15.87 -1.63
N GLU A 101 7.65 16.62 -1.63
CA GLU A 101 7.64 18.04 -1.30
C GLU A 101 6.50 18.34 -0.32
N PRO A 102 6.80 18.40 0.99
CA PRO A 102 5.80 18.70 2.00
C PRO A 102 5.14 20.07 1.78
N GLY A 103 3.80 20.11 1.88
CA GLY A 103 3.03 21.36 1.83
C GLY A 103 2.86 21.97 0.45
N VAL A 104 3.31 21.29 -0.61
CA VAL A 104 3.10 21.72 -2.00
C VAL A 104 1.82 21.05 -2.54
N ALA A 105 1.00 21.83 -3.25
CA ALA A 105 -0.10 21.28 -4.03
C ALA A 105 0.43 20.82 -5.39
N LEU A 106 -0.04 19.67 -5.88
CA LEU A 106 0.24 19.27 -7.25
C LEU A 106 -0.27 20.34 -8.21
N GLU A 107 0.46 20.52 -9.30
CA GLU A 107 -0.02 21.36 -10.41
C GLU A 107 -1.36 20.79 -10.91
N ASP A 108 -2.25 21.69 -11.35
CA ASP A 108 -3.52 21.30 -11.99
C ASP A 108 -3.23 20.77 -13.40
N ASP A 109 -2.60 19.60 -13.45
CA ASP A 109 -2.20 18.87 -14.65
C ASP A 109 -2.93 17.53 -14.69
N ALA A 110 -3.44 17.20 -15.88
CA ALA A 110 -4.19 15.97 -16.14
C ALA A 110 -3.37 14.70 -15.80
N GLN A 111 -2.04 14.78 -15.84
CA GLN A 111 -1.19 13.63 -15.49
C GLN A 111 -1.30 13.19 -14.01
N TRP A 112 -1.83 14.05 -13.13
CA TRP A 112 -1.99 13.77 -11.69
C TRP A 112 -3.44 13.44 -11.30
N GLN A 113 -4.36 13.44 -12.26
CA GLN A 113 -5.79 13.21 -12.01
C GLN A 113 -6.22 11.86 -12.56
N ALA A 114 -7.17 11.21 -11.87
CA ALA A 114 -7.89 10.09 -12.44
C ALA A 114 -8.74 10.57 -13.64
N PRO A 115 -8.82 9.80 -14.73
CA PRO A 115 -9.57 10.19 -15.91
C PRO A 115 -11.09 10.18 -15.65
N ALA A 116 -11.85 10.90 -16.48
CA ALA A 116 -13.29 11.05 -16.29
C ALA A 116 -14.05 9.72 -16.26
N HIS A 117 -13.59 8.70 -17.00
CA HIS A 117 -14.22 7.37 -17.01
C HIS A 117 -14.04 6.57 -15.72
N CYS A 118 -13.25 7.08 -14.76
CA CYS A 118 -13.21 6.55 -13.39
C CYS A 118 -14.38 7.02 -12.52
N PHE A 119 -15.24 7.91 -13.04
CA PHE A 119 -16.38 8.50 -12.34
C PHE A 119 -17.64 8.27 -13.16
N PRO A 120 -18.15 7.01 -13.23
CA PRO A 120 -19.41 6.72 -13.89
C PRO A 120 -20.56 7.47 -13.22
N ASP A 121 -21.59 7.80 -13.99
CA ASP A 121 -22.82 8.35 -13.43
C ASP A 121 -23.51 7.26 -12.59
N ASP A 122 -24.28 7.65 -11.57
CA ASP A 122 -24.94 6.71 -10.63
C ASP A 122 -25.84 5.66 -11.34
N ASP A 123 -26.19 5.88 -12.60
CA ASP A 123 -27.01 4.99 -13.44
C ASP A 123 -26.21 3.84 -14.10
N ASP A 124 -24.87 3.87 -14.08
CA ASP A 124 -23.98 2.92 -14.77
C ASP A 124 -23.36 1.84 -13.83
N GLU A 125 -23.61 1.90 -12.52
CA GLU A 125 -22.99 0.99 -11.52
C GLU A 125 -23.54 -0.45 -11.54
N GLU A 126 -24.64 -0.71 -12.25
CA GLU A 126 -25.35 -2.00 -12.20
C GLU A 126 -24.76 -3.10 -13.13
N GLU A 127 -23.86 -2.78 -14.07
CA GLU A 127 -23.41 -3.78 -15.07
C GLU A 127 -22.11 -4.54 -14.72
N GLU A 128 -21.30 -4.13 -13.73
CA GLU A 128 -20.03 -4.83 -13.39
C GLU A 128 -20.09 -5.75 -12.15
N GLN A 129 -21.21 -5.86 -11.44
CA GLN A 129 -21.35 -6.78 -10.28
C GLN A 129 -22.00 -8.13 -10.61
N GLY A 130 -22.10 -8.47 -11.89
CA GLY A 130 -22.67 -9.74 -12.36
C GLY A 130 -21.74 -10.94 -12.30
N GLU A 131 -21.15 -11.27 -11.14
CA GLU A 131 -20.74 -12.64 -10.76
C GLU A 131 -20.17 -12.74 -9.32
N ARG A 132 -20.87 -12.16 -8.32
CA ARG A 132 -20.65 -12.55 -6.92
C ARG A 132 -21.83 -13.42 -6.46
N ASN A 133 -21.63 -14.73 -6.50
CA ASN A 133 -22.57 -15.68 -5.90
C ASN A 133 -22.69 -15.40 -4.40
N ASP A 134 -23.88 -14.97 -4.00
CA ASP A 134 -24.31 -14.91 -2.61
C ASP A 134 -24.31 -16.31 -2.00
N HIS A 135 -23.39 -16.54 -1.05
CA HIS A 135 -23.61 -17.42 0.10
C HIS A 135 -23.09 -16.72 1.36
N VAL A 136 -24.01 -15.99 1.99
CA VAL A 136 -24.20 -15.80 3.44
C VAL A 136 -23.08 -16.34 4.35
N ALA A 137 -22.39 -15.43 5.05
CA ALA A 137 -22.42 -15.34 6.52
C ALA A 137 -21.56 -14.17 7.02
N SER A 138 -22.25 -13.19 7.62
CA SER A 138 -21.71 -12.19 8.54
C SER A 138 -20.93 -12.84 9.68
N SER A 139 -19.61 -12.68 9.73
CA SER A 139 -18.76 -12.91 10.92
C SER A 139 -17.27 -12.70 10.55
N SER A 140 -16.74 -11.48 10.64
CA SER A 140 -15.31 -11.25 10.38
C SER A 140 -14.61 -10.23 11.27
N GLU A 141 -15.33 -9.46 12.10
CA GLU A 141 -14.68 -8.46 12.96
C GLU A 141 -14.28 -9.01 14.35
N GLU A 142 -15.00 -10.00 14.87
CA GLU A 142 -14.70 -10.64 16.17
C GLU A 142 -13.58 -11.70 16.08
N ALA A 143 -13.39 -12.34 14.92
CA ALA A 143 -12.44 -13.44 14.77
C ALA A 143 -10.97 -12.99 14.66
N VAL A 144 -10.72 -11.76 14.22
CA VAL A 144 -9.37 -11.24 13.98
C VAL A 144 -8.67 -10.86 15.29
N TRP A 145 -9.42 -10.35 16.28
CA TRP A 145 -8.88 -9.98 17.59
C TRP A 145 -8.48 -11.21 18.43
N ASP A 146 -9.28 -12.27 18.37
CA ASP A 146 -9.03 -13.52 19.10
C ASP A 146 -7.80 -14.27 18.58
N GLY A 147 -7.55 -14.22 17.26
CA GLY A 147 -6.35 -14.81 16.65
C GLY A 147 -5.05 -14.11 17.07
N LEU A 148 -5.07 -12.78 17.17
CA LEU A 148 -3.91 -11.97 17.56
C LEU A 148 -3.56 -12.12 19.05
N GLU A 149 -4.58 -12.24 19.91
CA GLU A 149 -4.41 -12.55 21.34
C GLU A 149 -3.91 -13.98 21.58
N ALA A 150 -4.42 -14.95 20.82
CA ALA A 150 -3.94 -16.33 20.89
C ALA A 150 -2.47 -16.45 20.47
N ALA A 151 -2.07 -15.78 19.37
CA ALA A 151 -0.68 -15.74 18.91
C ALA A 151 0.25 -15.04 19.94
N SER A 152 -0.20 -13.91 20.53
CA SER A 152 0.52 -13.20 21.59
C SER A 152 0.75 -14.05 22.85
N ARG A 153 -0.24 -14.86 23.25
CA ARG A 153 -0.15 -15.75 24.42
C ARG A 153 0.80 -16.93 24.20
N ILE A 154 0.87 -17.45 22.98
CA ILE A 154 1.80 -18.52 22.62
C ILE A 154 3.25 -18.01 22.66
N LEU A 155 3.51 -16.82 22.12
CA LEU A 155 4.84 -16.21 22.16
C LEU A 155 5.33 -15.93 23.59
N ARG A 156 4.45 -15.47 24.50
CA ARG A 156 4.82 -15.29 25.93
C ARG A 156 5.09 -16.60 26.66
N LYS A 157 4.39 -17.70 26.31
CA LYS A 157 4.66 -19.02 26.90
C LYS A 157 6.00 -19.60 26.46
N LEU A 158 6.41 -19.36 25.21
CA LEU A 158 7.71 -19.82 24.70
C LEU A 158 8.88 -18.99 25.27
N ALA A 159 8.69 -17.70 25.52
CA ALA A 159 9.68 -16.85 26.18
C ALA A 159 9.86 -17.17 27.68
N GLY A 160 8.86 -17.78 28.34
CA GLY A 160 8.92 -18.15 29.76
C GLY A 160 9.58 -19.51 30.07
N ALA A 161 9.87 -20.34 29.05
CA ALA A 161 10.43 -21.68 29.24
C ALA A 161 11.97 -21.74 29.17
N ALA A 162 12.65 -20.61 28.94
CA ALA A 162 14.12 -20.54 28.81
C ALA A 162 14.84 -19.88 29.98
N ALA A 163 14.18 -19.71 31.14
CA ALA A 163 14.78 -19.04 32.30
C ALA A 163 14.38 -19.68 33.64
N THR A 164 14.70 -20.95 33.86
CA THR A 164 14.93 -21.52 35.20
C THR A 164 15.86 -22.74 35.10
N SER A 165 17.05 -22.59 35.69
CA SER A 165 18.07 -23.54 36.17
C SER A 165 18.19 -24.95 35.59
#